data_AF-E0XSR1-F1
#
_entry.id   AF-E0XSR1-F1
#
_cell.length_a   1.000
_cell.length_b   1.000
_cell.length_c   1.000
_cell.angle_alpha   90.00
_cell.angle_beta   90.00
_cell.angle_gamma   90.00
#
_symmetry.space_group_name_H-M   'P 1'
#
loop_
_entity.id
_entity.type
_entity.pdbx_description
1 polymer ?
#
loop_
_entity_poly.entity_id
_entity_poly.type
_entity_poly.pdbx_seq_one_letter_code
_entity_poly.pdbx_strand_id
1 'polypeptide(L)'
;MNGRVDVVTPGEISLWTHPTLDPVVREGRLFGRGSLDMKGQIAAGLAALKAVSDAGMNLFGSVGFQSVIAEEDGGLGTSRSYSSGGRDRRRHRAWSQQI
;
A
#
# COMPACT_ATOMS: atom_id res chain seq x y z
N MET A 1 -9.27 0.02 3.20
CA MET A 1 -8.42 0.37 2.05
C MET A 1 -7.95 -0.91 1.39
N ASN A 2 -8.06 -1.00 0.06
CA ASN A 2 -7.50 -2.09 -0.74
C ASN A 2 -6.42 -1.46 -1.64
N GLY A 3 -5.23 -2.05 -1.65
CA GLY A 3 -4.17 -1.66 -2.58
C GLY A 3 -3.38 -2.89 -3.03
N ARG A 4 -2.76 -2.82 -4.20
CA ARG A 4 -1.91 -3.87 -4.75
C ARG A 4 -0.43 -3.56 -4.55
N VAL A 5 0.37 -4.61 -4.37
CA VAL A 5 1.81 -4.49 -4.08
C VAL A 5 2.68 -5.02 -5.21
N ASP A 6 2.11 -5.78 -6.15
CA ASP A 6 2.73 -6.12 -7.43
C ASP A 6 2.89 -4.87 -8.30
N VAL A 7 3.87 -4.91 -9.19
CA VAL A 7 4.19 -3.85 -10.15
C VAL A 7 4.50 -4.49 -11.49
N VAL A 8 4.16 -3.85 -12.61
CA VAL A 8 4.57 -4.37 -13.93
C VAL A 8 6.09 -4.48 -13.99
N THR A 9 6.58 -5.54 -14.63
CA THR A 9 7.97 -5.69 -15.02
C THR A 9 8.48 -4.39 -15.68
N PRO A 10 9.69 -3.92 -15.36
CA PRO A 10 10.19 -2.63 -15.85
C PRO A 10 10.35 -2.51 -17.37
N GLY A 11 10.27 -3.62 -18.12
CA GLY A 11 10.51 -3.61 -19.56
C GLY A 11 11.99 -3.38 -19.88
N GLU A 12 12.27 -2.72 -20.99
CA GLU A 12 13.64 -2.46 -21.43
C GLU A 12 14.33 -1.40 -20.54
N ILE A 13 15.39 -1.81 -19.81
CA ILE A 13 16.07 -0.96 -18.82
C ILE A 13 16.79 0.24 -19.46
N SER A 14 17.24 0.12 -20.71
CA SER A 14 17.92 1.18 -21.46
C SER A 14 17.07 2.44 -21.64
N LEU A 15 15.74 2.30 -21.65
CA LEU A 15 14.79 3.39 -21.85
C LEU A 15 14.55 4.20 -20.57
N TRP A 16 15.09 3.76 -19.44
CA TRP A 16 14.91 4.43 -18.15
C TRP A 16 16.02 5.44 -17.89
N THR A 17 15.62 6.63 -17.49
CA THR A 17 16.54 7.69 -17.05
C THR A 17 17.02 7.51 -15.61
N HIS A 18 16.35 6.66 -14.83
CA HIS A 18 16.62 6.37 -13.42
C HIS A 18 16.48 4.86 -13.14
N PRO A 19 17.16 4.33 -12.11
CA PRO A 19 16.99 2.93 -11.72
C PRO A 19 15.53 2.60 -11.41
N THR A 20 15.08 1.42 -11.83
CA THR A 20 13.68 1.03 -11.71
C THR A 20 13.32 0.53 -10.32
N LEU A 21 14.24 -0.19 -9.67
CA LEU A 21 14.08 -0.80 -8.34
C LEU A 21 14.92 -0.13 -7.24
N ASP A 22 15.65 0.93 -7.58
CA ASP A 22 16.38 1.77 -6.63
C ASP A 22 15.83 3.21 -6.74
N PRO A 23 14.80 3.56 -5.95
CA PRO A 23 14.03 4.78 -6.16
C PRO A 23 14.83 6.05 -5.86
N VAL A 24 14.67 7.06 -6.72
CA VAL A 24 15.39 8.34 -6.62
C VAL A 24 14.39 9.49 -6.47
N VAL A 25 14.67 10.41 -5.53
CA VAL A 25 13.95 11.69 -5.46
C VAL A 25 14.76 12.75 -6.22
N ARG A 26 14.14 13.36 -7.23
CA ARG A 26 14.74 14.44 -8.02
C ARG A 26 13.69 15.50 -8.32
N GLU A 27 14.05 16.78 -8.11
CA GLU A 27 13.16 17.92 -8.40
C GLU A 27 11.78 17.79 -7.71
N GLY A 28 11.78 17.26 -6.48
CA GLY A 28 10.56 17.04 -5.69
C GLY A 28 9.68 15.88 -6.17
N ARG A 29 10.15 15.04 -7.10
CA ARG A 29 9.43 13.88 -7.64
C ARG A 29 10.15 12.58 -7.30
N LEU A 30 9.38 11.54 -6.98
CA LEU A 30 9.88 10.19 -6.69
C LEU A 30 9.80 9.31 -7.95
N PHE A 31 10.97 8.93 -8.45
CA PHE A 31 11.12 8.06 -9.61
C PHE A 31 11.47 6.64 -9.16
N GLY A 32 10.68 5.67 -9.62
CA GLY A 32 10.88 4.26 -9.33
C GLY A 32 9.64 3.49 -9.79
N ARG A 33 9.82 2.25 -10.27
CA ARG A 33 8.69 1.44 -10.70
C ARG A 33 7.82 1.11 -9.48
N GLY A 34 6.53 1.37 -9.61
CA GLY A 34 5.57 1.19 -8.53
C GLY A 34 5.41 2.36 -7.58
N SER A 35 6.16 3.46 -7.76
CA SER A 35 6.03 4.65 -6.90
C SER A 35 4.63 5.25 -7.00
N LEU A 36 4.11 5.42 -8.22
CA LEU A 36 2.75 5.91 -8.46
C LEU A 36 1.71 4.78 -8.44
N ASP A 37 2.02 3.63 -9.06
CA ASP A 37 1.11 2.48 -9.18
C ASP A 37 1.66 1.21 -8.52
N MET A 38 1.34 0.94 -7.26
CA MET A 38 0.64 1.87 -6.33
C MET A 38 1.24 1.89 -4.93
N LYS A 39 2.53 1.58 -4.81
CA LYS A 39 3.23 1.53 -3.52
C LYS A 39 3.23 2.88 -2.82
N GLY A 40 3.32 3.99 -3.55
CA GLY A 40 3.24 5.33 -2.96
C GLY A 40 1.87 5.62 -2.33
N GLN A 41 0.78 5.16 -2.95
CA GLN A 41 -0.57 5.35 -2.42
C GLN A 41 -0.81 4.51 -1.16
N ILE A 42 -0.29 3.28 -1.15
CA ILE A 42 -0.26 2.43 0.06
C ILE A 42 0.52 3.10 1.18
N ALA A 43 1.73 3.59 0.89
CA ALA A 43 2.58 4.26 1.86
C ALA A 43 1.90 5.52 2.43
N ALA A 44 1.26 6.33 1.58
CA ALA A 44 0.51 7.50 2.02
C ALA A 44 -0.67 7.14 2.94
N GLY A 45 -1.43 6.10 2.62
CA GLY A 45 -2.53 5.61 3.45
C GLY A 45 -2.05 5.13 4.84
N LEU A 46 -0.95 4.38 4.88
CA LEU A 46 -0.35 3.94 6.15
C LEU A 46 0.22 5.11 6.96
N ALA A 47 0.86 6.08 6.30
CA ALA A 47 1.37 7.29 6.94
C ALA A 47 0.25 8.12 7.58
N ALA A 48 -0.91 8.24 6.90
CA ALA A 48 -2.07 8.92 7.45
C ALA A 48 -2.61 8.22 8.71
N LEU A 49 -2.73 6.88 8.68
CA LEU A 49 -3.17 6.11 9.87
C LEU A 49 -2.19 6.25 11.03
N LYS A 50 -0.88 6.24 10.75
CA LYS A 50 0.15 6.50 11.75
C LYS A 50 0.03 7.91 12.33
N ALA A 51 -0.17 8.93 11.50
CA ALA A 51 -0.32 10.31 11.97
C ALA A 51 -1.53 10.48 12.91
N VAL A 52 -2.67 9.85 12.58
CA VAL A 52 -3.85 9.85 13.46
C VAL A 52 -3.55 9.17 14.80
N SER A 53 -2.86 8.02 14.77
CA SER A 53 -2.45 7.29 15.97
C SER A 53 -1.49 8.11 16.84
N ASP A 54 -0.48 8.74 16.23
CA ASP A 54 0.53 9.55 16.91
C ASP A 54 -0.10 10.83 17.51
N ALA A 55 -1.17 11.35 16.89
CA ALA A 55 -1.95 12.47 17.41
C ALA A 55 -2.89 12.09 18.56
N GLY A 56 -2.95 10.82 18.97
CA GLY A 56 -3.85 10.33 20.01
C GLY A 56 -5.34 10.42 19.65
N MET A 57 -5.64 10.55 18.36
CA MET A 57 -7.01 10.68 17.88
C MET A 57 -7.64 9.31 17.67
N ASN A 58 -8.90 9.18 18.09
CA ASN A 58 -9.69 7.98 17.79
C ASN A 58 -10.39 8.13 16.45
N LEU A 59 -10.31 7.09 15.62
CA LEU A 59 -11.08 7.01 14.39
C LEU A 59 -12.55 6.71 14.70
N PHE A 60 -13.45 7.38 13.99
CA PHE A 60 -14.87 7.03 14.00
C PHE A 60 -15.09 5.76 13.17
N GLY A 61 -14.93 4.61 13.81
CA GLY A 61 -15.10 3.29 13.21
C GLY A 61 -13.79 2.51 13.08
N SER A 62 -13.86 1.38 12.39
CA SER A 62 -12.72 0.50 12.16
C SER A 62 -12.16 0.70 10.75
N VAL A 63 -10.84 0.84 10.64
CA VAL A 63 -10.15 0.83 9.35
C VAL A 63 -9.48 -0.52 9.15
N GLY A 64 -9.84 -1.20 8.06
CA GLY A 64 -9.13 -2.38 7.58
C GLY A 64 -8.21 -2.02 6.42
N PHE A 65 -6.99 -2.58 6.41
CA PHE A 65 -6.06 -2.51 5.28
C PHE A 65 -5.92 -3.90 4.66
N GLN A 66 -6.04 -3.96 3.34
CA GLN A 66 -5.90 -5.20 2.57
C GLN A 66 -4.95 -4.96 1.41
N SER A 67 -3.91 -5.78 1.31
CA SER A 67 -3.02 -5.82 0.15
C SER A 67 -3.31 -7.03 -0.73
N VAL A 68 -3.30 -6.83 -2.05
CA VAL A 68 -3.49 -7.90 -3.05
C VAL A 68 -2.31 -7.96 -4.03
N ILE A 69 -2.21 -9.09 -4.74
CA ILE A 69 -1.20 -9.35 -5.79
C ILE A 69 -1.91 -9.66 -7.11
N ALA A 70 -1.18 -9.64 -8.22
CA ALA A 70 -1.67 -10.02 -9.55
C ALA A 70 -2.88 -9.17 -10.00
N GLU A 71 -2.83 -7.88 -9.71
CA GLU A 71 -3.76 -6.93 -10.32
C GLU A 71 -3.26 -6.52 -11.70
N GLU A 72 -1.95 -6.34 -11.88
CA GLU A 72 -1.33 -6.09 -13.20
C GLU A 72 -1.53 -7.26 -14.18
N ASP A 73 -1.68 -8.47 -13.63
CA ASP A 73 -1.81 -9.71 -14.39
C ASP A 73 -3.29 -10.17 -14.49
N GLY A 74 -4.25 -9.25 -14.33
CA GLY A 74 -5.67 -9.51 -14.57
C GLY A 74 -6.57 -9.54 -13.34
N GLY A 75 -6.19 -8.94 -12.22
CA GLY A 75 -7.09 -8.69 -11.09
C GLY A 75 -7.46 -9.91 -10.22
N LEU A 76 -6.73 -11.02 -10.34
CA LEU A 76 -7.07 -12.27 -9.63
C LEU A 76 -6.99 -12.13 -8.10
N GLY A 77 -6.05 -11.32 -7.58
CA GLY A 77 -5.91 -11.11 -6.14
C GLY A 77 -7.08 -10.34 -5.51
N THR A 78 -7.60 -9.32 -6.20
CA THR A 78 -8.78 -8.57 -5.76
C THR A 78 -10.04 -9.45 -5.82
N SER A 79 -10.20 -10.21 -6.91
CA SER A 79 -11.34 -11.11 -7.10
C SER A 79 -11.41 -12.19 -6.01
N ARG A 80 -10.28 -12.80 -5.65
CA ARG A 80 -10.19 -13.78 -4.56
C ARG A 80 -10.47 -13.17 -3.19
N SER A 81 -9.97 -11.96 -2.97
CA SER A 81 -10.16 -11.19 -1.73
C SER A 81 -11.62 -10.83 -1.46
N TYR A 82 -12.34 -10.44 -2.51
CA TYR A 82 -13.76 -10.13 -2.43
C TYR A 82 -14.62 -11.39 -2.18
N SER A 83 -14.36 -12.46 -2.94
CA SER A 83 -15.12 -13.72 -2.83
C SER A 83 -14.88 -14.48 -1.52
N SER A 84 -13.70 -14.36 -0.92
CA SER A 84 -13.41 -14.89 0.43
C SER A 84 -13.99 -14.04 1.56
N GLY A 85 -14.69 -12.95 1.23
CA GLY A 85 -15.48 -12.17 2.17
C GLY A 85 -14.64 -11.45 3.22
N GLY A 86 -13.48 -10.90 2.82
CA GLY A 86 -12.51 -10.13 3.63
C GLY A 86 -13.06 -9.61 4.95
N ARG A 87 -13.12 -10.48 5.95
CA ARG A 87 -13.66 -10.18 7.28
C ARG A 87 -12.68 -10.73 8.29
N ASP A 88 -11.69 -9.92 8.64
CA ASP A 88 -11.17 -10.01 9.99
C ASP A 88 -12.17 -9.27 10.90
N ARG A 89 -12.84 -10.04 11.78
CA ARG A 89 -13.80 -9.56 12.78
C ARG A 89 -13.16 -9.37 14.16
N ARG A 90 -11.83 -9.25 14.25
CA ARG A 90 -11.18 -8.98 15.54
C ARG A 90 -11.38 -7.53 15.97
N ARG A 91 -12.30 -7.34 16.93
CA ARG A 91 -12.36 -6.14 17.76
C ARG A 91 -11.03 -6.01 18.51
N HIS A 92 -10.16 -5.08 18.10
CA HIS A 92 -8.95 -4.78 18.84
C HIS A 92 -9.32 -4.01 20.12
N ARG A 93 -9.30 -4.71 21.25
CA ARG A 93 -9.12 -4.09 22.56
C ARG A 93 -7.65 -3.70 22.69
N ALA A 94 -7.44 -2.43 23.07
CA ALA A 94 -6.28 -1.87 23.76
C ALA A 94 -4.90 -2.37 23.32
N TRP A 95 -4.22 -1.57 22.49
CA TRP A 95 -2.76 -1.51 22.49
C TRP A 95 -2.33 -0.66 23.69
N SER A 96 -2.22 -1.28 24.86
CA SER A 96 -1.46 -0.74 25.99
C SER A 96 -0.28 -1.67 26.21
N GLN A 97 0.91 -1.08 26.12
CA GLN A 97 2.22 -1.61 26.51
C GLN A 97 2.80 -2.67 25.56
N GLN A 98 3.79 -2.26 24.77
CA GLN A 98 5.18 -2.72 24.88
C GLN A 98 5.97 -2.38 23.60
N ILE A 99 6.75 -1.31 23.67
CA ILE A 99 8.11 -1.22 23.13
C ILE A 99 8.89 -0.22 23.97
#